data_AF-A0AAJ6Z7Y4-F1
#
_entry.id   AF-A0AAJ6Z7Y4-F1
#
_cell.length_a   1.000
_cell.length_b   1.000
_cell.length_c   1.000
_cell.angle_alpha   90.00
_cell.angle_beta   90.00
_cell.angle_gamma   90.00
#
_symmetry.space_group_name_H-M   'P 1'
#
loop_
_entity.id
_entity.type
_entity.pdbx_description
1 polymer ?
#
loop_
_entity_poly.entity_id
_entity_poly.type
_entity_poly.pdbx_seq_one_letter_code
_entity_poly.pdbx_strand_id
1 'polypeptide(L)'
;MEMENPDSLLRTFKYLHVCRICLGKGQNTLNLFSKTEDAIGILNKILECFQIKLEFKKHLPSFICKKCMEDVTIAWKFREKCINFEKQFAVYNRKVLETNVTLLHSNDELEEIEVKEEIGLDEENVDSTNHNKISGTSLKRTAENSLKCTYCNKTLKTVKTVAAHL
;
A
#
# COMPACT_ATOMS: atom_id res chain seq x y z
N MET A 1 34.14 -37.02 -15.10
CA MET A 1 34.18 -35.69 -15.75
C MET A 1 32.98 -35.67 -16.68
N GLU A 2 31.88 -35.10 -16.21
CA GLU A 2 30.62 -35.15 -16.97
C GLU A 2 30.69 -34.17 -18.14
N MET A 3 30.48 -34.68 -19.36
CA MET A 3 30.43 -33.85 -20.56
C MET A 3 29.05 -33.19 -20.61
N GLU A 4 28.98 -31.88 -20.36
CA GLU A 4 27.73 -31.13 -20.49
C GLU A 4 27.17 -31.28 -21.92
N ASN A 5 25.94 -31.79 -22.03
CA ASN A 5 25.28 -32.01 -23.32
C ASN A 5 25.10 -30.66 -24.07
N PRO A 6 25.60 -30.50 -25.31
CA PRO A 6 25.49 -29.26 -26.06
C PRO A 6 24.03 -28.81 -26.29
N ASP A 7 23.08 -29.73 -26.40
CA ASP A 7 21.65 -29.39 -26.50
C ASP A 7 21.11 -28.76 -25.20
N SER A 8 21.64 -29.16 -24.05
CA SER A 8 21.29 -28.56 -22.74
C SER A 8 21.73 -27.11 -22.66
N LEU A 9 22.95 -26.82 -23.15
CA LEU A 9 23.48 -25.47 -23.24
C LEU A 9 22.66 -24.61 -24.21
N LEU A 10 22.40 -25.10 -25.43
CA LEU A 10 21.60 -24.39 -26.44
C LEU A 10 20.19 -24.08 -25.93
N ARG A 11 19.55 -25.03 -25.23
CA ARG A 11 18.24 -24.85 -24.59
C ARG A 11 18.30 -23.80 -23.47
N THR A 12 19.36 -23.81 -22.66
CA THR A 12 19.59 -22.84 -21.58
C THR A 12 19.75 -21.42 -22.11
N PHE A 13 20.60 -21.21 -23.13
CA PHE A 13 20.75 -19.89 -23.77
C PHE A 13 19.43 -19.35 -24.33
N LYS A 14 18.61 -20.20 -24.94
CA LYS A 14 17.27 -19.82 -25.44
C LYS A 14 16.33 -19.30 -24.36
N TYR A 15 16.44 -19.80 -23.12
CA TYR A 15 15.65 -19.30 -21.98
C TYR A 15 16.19 -18.01 -21.36
N LEU A 16 17.44 -17.62 -21.60
CA LEU A 16 18.00 -16.36 -21.08
C LEU A 16 17.59 -15.13 -21.90
N HIS A 17 17.17 -15.33 -23.15
CA HIS A 17 16.75 -14.28 -24.09
C HIS A 17 15.23 -14.01 -24.12
N VAL A 18 14.46 -14.48 -23.13
CA VAL A 18 13.03 -14.14 -23.00
C VAL A 18 12.82 -12.96 -22.06
N CYS A 19 11.61 -12.41 -22.03
CA CYS A 19 11.25 -11.37 -21.06
C CYS A 19 11.20 -11.94 -19.63
N ARG A 20 11.87 -11.26 -18.69
CA ARG A 20 11.89 -11.54 -17.26
C ARG A 20 10.52 -11.53 -16.58
N ILE A 21 9.56 -10.78 -17.12
CA ILE A 21 8.21 -10.62 -16.57
C ILE A 21 7.24 -11.64 -17.18
N CYS A 22 7.09 -11.67 -18.51
CA CYS A 22 6.08 -12.48 -19.18
C CYS A 22 6.59 -13.78 -19.82
N LEU A 23 7.91 -14.06 -19.75
CA LEU A 23 8.59 -15.19 -20.41
C LEU A 23 8.40 -15.29 -21.94
N GLY A 24 7.76 -14.29 -22.56
CA GLY A 24 7.61 -14.19 -24.00
C GLY A 24 8.91 -13.81 -24.71
N LYS A 25 9.05 -14.21 -25.97
CA LYS A 25 10.12 -13.73 -26.87
C LYS A 25 9.88 -12.25 -27.15
N GLY A 26 10.84 -11.39 -26.80
CA GLY A 26 10.77 -9.96 -27.06
C GLY A 26 11.66 -9.55 -28.23
N GLN A 27 11.15 -8.71 -29.12
CA GLN A 27 11.98 -7.79 -29.89
C GLN A 27 12.21 -6.52 -29.06
N ASN A 28 13.30 -5.79 -29.32
CA ASN A 28 13.69 -4.55 -28.65
C ASN A 28 13.65 -4.66 -27.11
N THR A 29 14.55 -5.50 -26.57
CA THR A 29 14.65 -5.77 -25.13
C THR A 29 15.69 -4.89 -24.43
N LEU A 30 15.34 -4.36 -23.26
CA LEU A 30 16.27 -3.70 -22.34
C LEU A 30 16.85 -4.73 -21.36
N ASN A 31 18.15 -4.66 -21.07
CA ASN A 31 18.75 -5.44 -19.97
C ASN A 31 18.44 -4.74 -18.63
N LEU A 32 17.63 -5.36 -17.78
CA LEU A 32 17.23 -4.82 -16.48
C LEU A 32 18.42 -4.61 -15.52
N PHE A 33 19.52 -5.32 -15.73
CA PHE A 33 20.68 -5.31 -14.84
C PHE A 33 21.89 -4.58 -15.44
N SER A 34 21.70 -3.80 -16.51
CA SER A 34 22.70 -2.81 -16.96
C SER A 34 22.67 -1.55 -16.09
N LYS A 35 23.79 -0.81 -16.06
CA LYS A 35 23.91 0.46 -15.31
C LYS A 35 23.31 1.67 -16.05
N THR A 36 22.33 1.46 -16.94
CA THR A 36 21.68 2.54 -17.68
C THR A 36 20.55 3.15 -16.87
N GLU A 37 20.27 4.44 -17.06
CA GLU A 37 19.18 5.14 -16.38
C GLU A 37 17.82 4.48 -16.66
N ASP A 38 17.57 4.04 -17.89
CA ASP A 38 16.36 3.29 -18.25
C ASP A 38 16.20 2.01 -17.43
N ALA A 39 17.26 1.23 -17.26
CA ALA A 39 17.22 -0.04 -16.53
C ALA A 39 16.94 0.19 -15.04
N ILE A 40 17.63 1.17 -14.44
CA ILE A 40 17.42 1.59 -13.06
C ILE A 40 15.99 2.12 -12.88
N GLY A 41 15.51 2.97 -13.79
CA GLY A 41 14.16 3.54 -13.78
C GLY A 41 13.06 2.48 -13.90
N ILE A 42 13.24 1.45 -14.73
CA ILE A 42 12.30 0.33 -14.82
C ILE A 42 12.32 -0.53 -13.55
N LEU A 43 13.51 -0.83 -12.98
CA LEU A 43 13.61 -1.55 -11.71
C LEU A 43 12.92 -0.80 -10.55
N ASN A 44 13.13 0.51 -10.45
CA ASN A 44 12.50 1.34 -9.42
C ASN A 44 10.98 1.35 -9.57
N LYS A 45 10.45 1.54 -10.78
CA LYS A 45 8.99 1.48 -11.03
C LYS A 45 8.39 0.14 -10.62
N ILE A 46 9.05 -0.98 -10.90
CA ILE A 46 8.61 -2.32 -10.49
C ILE A 46 8.59 -2.44 -8.96
N LEU A 47 9.64 -1.96 -8.30
CA LEU A 47 9.74 -1.97 -6.83
C LEU A 47 8.66 -1.09 -6.18
N GLU A 48 8.47 0.14 -6.65
CA GLU A 48 7.50 1.10 -6.12
C GLU A 48 6.04 0.65 -6.28
N CYS A 49 5.70 0.07 -7.44
CA CYS A 49 4.33 -0.36 -7.75
C CYS A 49 3.97 -1.71 -7.13
N PHE A 50 4.89 -2.68 -7.17
CA PHE A 50 4.58 -4.08 -6.85
C PHE A 50 5.33 -4.60 -5.62
N GLN A 51 6.24 -3.82 -5.04
CA GLN A 51 7.08 -4.20 -3.90
C GLN A 51 7.96 -5.44 -4.18
N ILE A 52 8.22 -5.72 -5.47
CA ILE A 52 9.06 -6.82 -5.96
C ILE A 52 10.45 -6.27 -6.29
N LYS A 53 11.46 -6.68 -5.53
CA LYS A 53 12.87 -6.43 -5.87
C LYS A 53 13.34 -7.51 -6.87
N LEU A 54 13.61 -7.12 -8.10
CA LEU A 54 14.25 -8.01 -9.07
C LEU A 54 15.77 -8.00 -8.87
N GLU A 55 16.35 -9.19 -8.84
CA GLU A 55 17.80 -9.39 -8.69
C GLU A 55 18.33 -10.24 -9.85
N PHE A 56 19.58 -9.96 -10.24
CA PHE A 56 20.29 -10.74 -11.25
C PHE A 56 20.58 -12.14 -10.70
N LYS A 57 20.22 -13.18 -11.48
CA LYS A 57 20.61 -14.57 -11.22
C LYS A 57 20.97 -15.21 -12.55
N LYS A 58 22.13 -15.87 -12.65
CA LYS A 58 22.69 -16.42 -13.90
C LYS A 58 21.73 -17.33 -14.68
N HIS A 59 20.83 -18.02 -13.99
CA HIS A 59 19.85 -18.96 -14.56
C HIS A 59 18.48 -18.34 -14.87
N LEU A 60 18.34 -17.00 -14.82
CA LEU A 60 17.08 -16.29 -15.05
C LEU A 60 17.23 -15.21 -16.12
N PRO A 61 16.15 -14.85 -16.84
CA PRO A 61 16.24 -13.84 -17.89
C PRO A 61 16.64 -12.47 -17.32
N SER A 62 17.57 -11.80 -17.99
CA SER A 62 18.02 -10.45 -17.61
C SER A 62 17.29 -9.34 -18.37
N PHE A 63 16.44 -9.70 -19.33
CA PHE A 63 15.86 -8.77 -20.29
C PHE A 63 14.39 -8.50 -20.02
N ILE A 64 13.91 -7.28 -20.26
CA ILE A 64 12.49 -6.93 -20.29
C ILE A 64 12.08 -6.54 -21.72
N CYS A 65 10.92 -6.98 -22.19
CA CYS A 65 10.41 -6.61 -23.50
C CYS A 65 9.66 -5.27 -23.45
N LYS A 66 9.55 -4.60 -24.60
CA LYS A 66 8.88 -3.29 -24.73
C LYS A 66 7.51 -3.24 -24.06
N LYS A 67 6.63 -4.22 -24.34
CA LYS A 67 5.27 -4.28 -23.75
C LYS A 67 5.30 -4.22 -22.22
N CYS A 68 6.13 -5.04 -21.56
CA CYS A 68 6.20 -5.04 -20.11
C CYS A 68 6.82 -3.75 -19.53
N MET A 69 7.68 -3.04 -20.27
CA MET A 69 8.15 -1.70 -19.87
C MET A 69 7.05 -0.64 -19.96
N GLU A 70 6.19 -0.74 -20.98
CA GLU A 70 5.02 0.12 -21.17
C GLU A 70 3.99 -0.13 -20.06
N ASP A 71 3.62 -1.39 -19.81
CA ASP A 71 2.68 -1.81 -18.76
C ASP A 71 3.13 -1.30 -17.37
N VAL A 72 4.41 -1.51 -17.02
CA VAL A 72 5.02 -0.99 -15.77
C VAL A 72 4.98 0.53 -15.69
N THR A 73 5.23 1.23 -16.80
CA THR A 73 5.21 2.69 -16.83
C THR A 73 3.79 3.25 -16.72
N ILE A 74 2.78 2.56 -17.26
CA ILE A 74 1.36 2.90 -17.08
C ILE A 74 0.95 2.72 -15.62
N ALA A 75 1.28 1.57 -15.02
CA ALA A 75 1.00 1.30 -13.61
C ALA A 75 1.64 2.34 -12.68
N TRP A 76 2.90 2.70 -12.93
CA TRP A 76 3.60 3.74 -12.17
C TRP A 76 2.96 5.13 -12.32
N LYS A 77 2.61 5.55 -13.54
CA LYS A 77 1.89 6.81 -13.77
C LYS A 77 0.52 6.83 -13.06
N PHE A 78 -0.14 5.69 -12.91
CA PHE A 78 -1.38 5.58 -12.15
C PHE A 78 -1.15 5.67 -10.63
N ARG A 79 -0.12 4.99 -10.10
CA ARG A 79 0.33 5.12 -8.70
C ARG A 79 0.59 6.59 -8.32
N GLU A 80 1.32 7.33 -9.15
CA GLU A 80 1.61 8.74 -8.90
C GLU A 80 0.34 9.61 -8.89
N LYS A 81 -0.65 9.31 -9.73
CA LYS A 81 -1.97 9.97 -9.67
C LYS A 81 -2.67 9.70 -8.33
N CYS A 82 -2.66 8.47 -7.83
CA CYS A 82 -3.25 8.12 -6.53
C CYS A 82 -2.55 8.85 -5.37
N ILE A 83 -1.22 8.90 -5.37
CA ILE A 83 -0.44 9.59 -4.32
C ILE A 83 -0.68 11.11 -4.36
N ASN A 84 -0.72 11.71 -5.56
CA ASN A 84 -1.06 13.12 -5.70
C ASN A 84 -2.50 13.42 -5.29
N PHE A 85 -3.46 12.56 -5.68
CA PHE A 85 -4.86 12.68 -5.26
C PHE A 85 -4.99 12.67 -3.73
N GLU A 86 -4.37 11.71 -3.05
CA GLU A 86 -4.40 11.61 -1.59
C GLU A 86 -3.87 12.89 -0.91
N LYS A 87 -2.73 13.40 -1.38
CA LYS A 87 -2.13 14.65 -0.90
C LYS A 87 -3.07 15.86 -1.08
N GLN A 88 -3.75 15.94 -2.23
CA GLN A 88 -4.70 17.03 -2.50
C GLN A 88 -5.99 16.89 -1.70
N PHE A 89 -6.49 15.65 -1.51
CA PHE A 89 -7.71 15.37 -0.76
C PHE A 89 -7.54 15.69 0.73
N ALA A 90 -6.37 15.40 1.31
CA ALA A 90 -6.03 15.82 2.67
C ALA A 90 -6.07 17.35 2.87
N VAL A 91 -5.64 18.13 1.86
CA VAL A 91 -5.72 19.60 1.89
C VAL A 91 -7.15 20.08 1.69
N TYR A 92 -7.92 19.45 0.78
CA TYR A 92 -9.32 19.78 0.54
C TYR A 92 -10.18 19.55 1.79
N ASN A 93 -10.08 18.38 2.41
CA ASN A 93 -10.83 18.04 3.62
C ASN A 93 -10.53 19.00 4.77
N ARG A 94 -9.27 19.42 4.93
CA ARG A 94 -8.91 20.46 5.92
C ARG A 94 -9.66 21.76 5.66
N LYS A 95 -9.64 22.26 4.42
CA LYS A 95 -10.35 23.50 4.04
C LYS A 95 -11.86 23.40 4.26
N VAL A 96 -12.47 22.25 3.95
CA VAL A 96 -13.90 22.01 4.20
C VAL A 96 -14.21 22.06 5.69
N LEU A 97 -13.39 21.42 6.55
CA LEU A 97 -13.54 21.48 8.00
C LEU A 97 -13.37 22.91 8.54
N GLU A 98 -12.33 23.64 8.11
CA GLU A 98 -12.09 25.05 8.48
C GLU A 98 -13.26 25.96 8.06
N THR A 99 -13.82 25.75 6.86
CA THR A 99 -14.99 26.50 6.36
C THR A 99 -16.23 26.20 7.21
N ASN A 100 -16.49 24.93 7.51
CA ASN A 100 -17.65 24.52 8.30
C ASN A 100 -17.58 25.03 9.75
N VAL A 101 -16.40 25.04 10.37
CA VAL A 101 -16.20 25.66 11.69
C VAL A 101 -16.45 27.17 11.64
N THR A 102 -15.98 27.86 10.59
CA THR A 102 -16.21 29.30 10.41
C THR A 102 -17.70 29.62 10.25
N LEU A 103 -18.46 28.80 9.52
CA LEU A 103 -19.92 28.94 9.38
C LEU A 103 -20.66 28.70 10.69
N LEU A 104 -20.22 27.73 11.52
CA LEU A 104 -20.82 27.51 12.84
C LEU A 104 -20.60 28.71 13.79
N HIS A 105 -19.45 29.38 13.70
CA HIS A 105 -19.13 30.59 14.47
C HIS A 105 -19.80 31.87 13.92
N SER A 106 -20.58 31.77 12.84
CA SER A 106 -21.29 32.91 12.22
C SER A 106 -22.76 33.02 12.67
N ASN A 107 -23.23 32.10 13.51
CA ASN A 107 -24.64 31.94 13.89
C ASN A 107 -24.94 32.34 15.35
N ASP A 108 -24.04 33.06 16.03
CA ASP A 108 -24.17 33.47 17.45
C ASP A 108 -25.21 34.61 17.70
N GLU A 109 -26.24 34.71 16.85
CA GLU A 109 -27.48 35.49 17.10
C GLU A 109 -28.72 34.66 16.75
N LEU A 110 -28.96 33.56 17.49
CA LEU A 110 -30.26 32.88 17.54
C LEU A 110 -30.63 32.48 18.98
N GLU A 111 -31.92 32.62 19.29
CA GLU A 111 -32.51 32.59 20.63
C GLU A 111 -32.56 31.20 21.27
N GLU A 112 -32.70 31.15 22.60
CA GLU A 112 -32.87 29.90 23.37
C GLU A 112 -34.12 29.12 22.92
N ILE A 113 -33.92 27.92 22.38
CA ILE A 113 -34.99 26.95 22.14
C ILE A 113 -35.11 26.05 23.37
N GLU A 114 -36.11 26.29 24.21
CA GLU A 114 -36.50 25.35 25.28
C GLU A 114 -36.97 24.01 24.68
N VAL A 115 -36.15 22.97 24.82
CA VAL A 115 -36.57 21.59 24.53
C VAL A 115 -37.16 20.98 25.79
N LYS A 116 -38.48 20.76 25.79
CA LYS A 116 -39.16 20.03 26.87
C LYS A 116 -38.90 18.54 26.73
N GLU A 117 -38.13 17.97 27.65
CA GLU A 117 -38.01 16.53 27.82
C GLU A 117 -39.27 15.99 28.53
N GLU A 118 -40.08 15.21 27.82
CA GLU A 118 -41.04 14.29 28.47
C GLU A 118 -40.40 12.90 28.53
N ILE A 119 -40.03 12.49 29.74
CA ILE A 119 -39.47 11.18 30.05
C ILE A 119 -40.63 10.21 30.30
N GLY A 120 -40.66 9.10 29.56
CA GLY A 120 -41.57 7.98 29.78
C GLY A 120 -40.82 6.65 29.84
N LEU A 121 -40.58 6.17 31.05
CA LEU A 121 -40.25 4.76 31.36
C LEU A 121 -41.59 3.98 31.46
N ASP A 122 -41.71 2.65 31.46
CA ASP A 122 -40.80 1.55 31.81
C ASP A 122 -41.06 0.28 30.93
N GLU A 123 -40.02 -0.56 30.78
CA GLU A 123 -39.87 -2.03 31.01
C GLU A 123 -41.06 -3.04 30.77
N GLU A 124 -40.92 -4.36 30.56
CA GLU A 124 -39.91 -5.37 30.96
C GLU A 124 -39.82 -6.62 30.02
N ASN A 125 -38.63 -7.26 29.97
CA ASN A 125 -38.37 -8.70 30.29
C ASN A 125 -36.88 -9.02 29.97
N VAL A 126 -35.93 -9.04 30.92
CA VAL A 126 -35.68 -10.06 31.99
C VAL A 126 -35.17 -11.39 31.35
N ASP A 127 -33.99 -11.94 31.67
CA ASP A 127 -33.57 -12.38 33.01
C ASP A 127 -32.06 -12.23 33.38
N SER A 128 -31.87 -12.20 34.69
CA SER A 128 -30.76 -12.02 35.63
C SER A 128 -29.56 -12.99 35.44
N THR A 129 -28.28 -12.63 35.68
CA THR A 129 -27.58 -12.37 36.98
C THR A 129 -26.06 -12.15 36.70
N ASN A 130 -25.16 -11.61 37.54
CA ASN A 130 -25.23 -10.91 38.83
C ASN A 130 -24.01 -9.96 39.09
N HIS A 131 -24.13 -9.15 40.15
CA HIS A 131 -23.10 -8.53 41.01
C HIS A 131 -21.93 -7.66 40.46
N ASN A 132 -22.01 -6.37 40.83
CA ASN A 132 -20.97 -5.35 40.79
C ASN A 132 -19.75 -5.60 41.68
N LYS A 133 -18.57 -5.14 41.22
CA LYS A 133 -17.67 -4.29 42.03
C LYS A 133 -16.69 -3.49 41.17
N ILE A 134 -16.68 -2.18 41.35
CA ILE A 134 -15.62 -1.29 40.85
C ILE A 134 -14.45 -1.36 41.84
N SER A 135 -13.28 -1.82 41.38
CA SER A 135 -11.98 -1.34 41.83
C SER A 135 -10.92 -1.73 40.79
N GLY A 136 -9.80 -1.01 40.76
CA GLY A 136 -8.88 -1.04 39.62
C GLY A 136 -7.93 -2.24 39.54
N THR A 137 -7.03 -2.13 38.55
CA THR A 137 -5.82 -2.93 38.25
C THR A 137 -5.89 -4.07 37.24
N SER A 138 -4.99 -3.91 36.25
CA SER A 138 -4.13 -4.94 35.65
C SER A 138 -4.45 -5.45 34.24
N LEU A 139 -3.51 -5.15 33.34
CA LEU A 139 -3.48 -5.59 31.95
C LEU A 139 -3.30 -7.11 31.82
N LYS A 140 -3.86 -7.70 30.76
CA LYS A 140 -3.17 -8.78 30.04
C LYS A 140 -2.88 -8.38 28.60
N ARG A 141 -1.58 -8.28 28.33
CA ARG A 141 -0.98 -7.88 27.05
C ARG A 141 -0.79 -9.12 26.18
N THR A 142 -1.18 -9.03 24.90
CA THR A 142 -0.45 -9.66 23.79
C THR A 142 -0.22 -8.59 22.74
N ALA A 143 0.82 -7.79 22.96
CA ALA A 143 1.16 -6.67 22.09
C ALA A 143 2.01 -7.14 20.91
N GLU A 144 1.37 -7.56 19.82
CA GLU A 144 2.00 -7.49 18.50
C GLU A 144 1.61 -6.17 17.84
N ASN A 145 2.46 -5.16 18.05
CA ASN A 145 2.29 -3.79 17.56
C ASN A 145 2.54 -3.72 16.03
N SER A 146 1.69 -4.42 15.29
CA SER A 146 1.69 -4.56 13.84
C SER A 146 1.30 -3.24 13.18
N LEU A 147 2.28 -2.42 12.81
CA LEU A 147 2.03 -1.16 12.12
C LEU A 147 1.79 -1.44 10.64
N LYS A 148 0.56 -1.29 10.16
CA LYS A 148 0.21 -1.56 8.76
C LYS A 148 0.41 -0.30 7.92
N CYS A 149 1.09 -0.44 6.78
CA CYS A 149 1.12 0.62 5.77
C CYS A 149 -0.26 0.76 5.13
N THR A 150 -0.85 1.95 5.17
CA THR A 150 -2.17 2.25 4.57
C THR A 150 -2.19 2.12 3.04
N TYR A 151 -1.04 2.22 2.38
CA TYR A 151 -0.95 2.18 0.91
C TYR A 151 -0.74 0.77 0.32
N CYS A 152 -0.23 -0.18 1.09
CA CYS A 152 -0.02 -1.56 0.59
C CYS A 152 -0.38 -2.68 1.59
N ASN A 153 -0.98 -2.34 2.73
CA ASN A 153 -1.39 -3.25 3.82
C ASN A 153 -0.27 -4.12 4.42
N LYS A 154 0.99 -3.87 4.07
CA LYS A 154 2.16 -4.56 4.62
C LYS A 154 2.29 -4.26 6.12
N THR A 155 2.48 -5.32 6.90
CA THR A 155 2.72 -5.23 8.35
C THR A 155 4.21 -4.94 8.61
N LEU A 156 4.48 -3.90 9.39
CA LEU A 156 5.80 -3.35 9.66
C LEU A 156 6.08 -3.33 11.17
N LYS A 157 7.35 -3.53 11.53
CA LYS A 157 7.75 -3.81 12.92
C LYS A 157 7.93 -2.56 13.80
N THR A 158 8.13 -1.39 13.19
CA THR A 158 8.36 -0.11 13.90
C THR A 158 7.86 1.09 13.09
N VAL A 159 7.56 2.22 13.75
CA VAL A 159 7.15 3.47 13.06
C VAL A 159 8.26 3.98 12.15
N LYS A 160 9.54 3.80 12.53
CA LYS A 160 10.70 4.13 11.70
C LYS A 160 10.73 3.31 10.40
N THR A 161 10.32 2.04 10.43
CA THR A 161 10.15 1.23 9.22
C THR A 161 8.89 1.57 8.42
N VAL A 162 7.91 2.28 8.98
CA VAL A 162 6.79 2.86 8.22
C VAL A 162 7.28 4.11 7.47
N ALA A 163 7.93 5.05 8.18
CA ALA A 163 8.41 6.30 7.59
C ALA A 163 9.48 6.11 6.49
N ALA A 164 10.23 5.00 6.50
CA ALA A 164 11.17 4.62 5.45
C ALA A 164 10.55 3.73 4.33
N HIS A 165 9.25 3.47 4.40
CA HIS A 165 8.50 2.65 3.45
C HIS A 165 7.43 3.45 2.68
N LEU A 166 7.02 4.61 3.22
CA LEU A 166 6.24 5.64 2.54
C LEU A 166 7.09 6.44 1.54
#